data_AF-A0A817ERT3-F1
#
_entry.id   AF-A0A817ERT3-F1
#
_cell.length_a   1.000
_cell.length_b   1.000
_cell.length_c   1.000
_cell.angle_alpha   90.00
_cell.angle_beta   90.00
_cell.angle_gamma   90.00
#
_symmetry.space_group_name_H-M   'P 1'
#
loop_
_entity.id
_entity.type
_entity.pdbx_description
1 polymer ?
#
loop_
_entity_poly.entity_id
_entity_poly.type
_entity_poly.pdbx_seq_one_letter_code
_entity_poly.pdbx_strand_id
1 'polypeptide(L)'
;MTIQLNIVEQLTLLLVIYDRQINHPRHEITTEEQLAFLTYILARPINWCIQTCSLILRCQHETENKRKIERTLLQLQELIDQYDYTIPSSSFRLEYFHSTPIYPTWKLKSYIAHIYVKLGLINNALDLYLYLKKWSDVIACYQLLKKLSLAEHVIREQLKIKETPDLLCSLGEVTDEFEYLERAWILSKERSGRAQRLMGKYYFNRGNYEKTCDHLLKAVEINSLQHDTWFWLGSAAFRTEKWELGVRAYSRCTNIEPDNFEAWNNLAACHTKLKQKDKAHKVFLEAIKCNYDNWKVWENFLWTSADCGEIEDVIQAYHRLIDLKTKYVDKEVLQRLVHLLSENKQNEIWTKIYQKSLELFGRLTSQVTNDADIWELYSDLCHLKKDDTSVDWHMKILQQLQRSHRCAVSQTPSWESEINTIKNVLTLSNKLATNTIEKFGEHSENESFKQLCHSIRLALNSVTTRLKQKYDSSLMTTDEKMIDDIQHLEKSLSQLTDMLLKN
;
A
#
# COMPACT_ATOMS: atom_id res chain seq x y z
N MET A 1 22.23 47.14 -14.02
CA MET A 1 21.65 47.57 -15.30
C MET A 1 20.58 46.57 -15.69
N THR A 2 19.30 46.94 -15.62
CA THR A 2 18.22 46.08 -16.14
C THR A 2 18.21 46.20 -17.66
N ILE A 3 18.52 45.11 -18.37
CA ILE A 3 18.59 45.06 -19.83
C ILE A 3 17.18 45.32 -20.39
N GLN A 4 16.94 46.45 -21.03
CA GLN A 4 15.64 46.68 -21.66
C GLN A 4 15.53 45.81 -22.91
N LEU A 5 14.54 44.91 -22.93
CA LEU A 5 14.29 44.07 -24.10
C LEU A 5 13.43 44.82 -25.11
N ASN A 6 13.83 44.78 -26.38
CA ASN A 6 13.03 45.27 -27.49
C ASN A 6 11.84 44.33 -27.79
N ILE A 7 10.88 44.78 -28.59
CA ILE A 7 9.68 44.01 -28.97
C ILE A 7 10.04 42.64 -29.55
N VAL A 8 11.02 42.61 -30.46
CA VAL A 8 11.49 41.36 -31.08
C VAL A 8 12.08 40.41 -30.04
N GLU A 9 12.83 40.93 -29.06
CA GLU A 9 13.44 40.12 -28.00
C GLU A 9 12.40 39.60 -27.00
N GLN A 10 11.36 40.39 -26.70
CA GLN A 10 10.22 39.91 -25.91
C GLN A 10 9.44 38.83 -26.67
N LEU A 11 9.25 38.99 -27.99
CA LEU A 11 8.60 37.99 -28.84
C LEU A 11 9.41 36.70 -28.93
N THR A 12 10.73 36.77 -29.11
CA THR A 12 11.58 35.57 -29.18
C THR A 12 11.54 34.81 -27.86
N LEU A 13 11.62 35.49 -26.71
CA LEU A 13 11.46 34.84 -25.40
C LEU A 13 10.09 34.19 -25.25
N LEU A 14 9.02 34.87 -25.64
CA LEU A 14 7.65 34.33 -25.60
C LEU A 14 7.52 33.06 -26.46
N LEU A 15 8.09 33.08 -27.67
CA LEU A 15 8.09 31.92 -28.56
C LEU A 15 8.94 30.77 -28.04
N VAL A 16 10.07 31.04 -27.40
CA VAL A 16 10.89 30.01 -26.72
C VAL A 16 10.11 29.36 -25.58
N ILE A 17 9.38 30.14 -24.78
CA ILE A 17 8.52 29.61 -23.71
C ILE A 17 7.44 28.71 -24.31
N TYR A 18 6.78 29.17 -25.38
CA TYR A 18 5.72 28.44 -26.07
C TYR A 18 6.22 27.14 -26.71
N ASP A 19 7.37 27.18 -27.40
CA ASP A 19 8.00 26.01 -28.00
C ASP A 19 8.36 24.98 -26.93
N ARG A 20 8.94 25.44 -25.81
CA ARG A 20 9.24 24.55 -24.69
C ARG A 20 7.99 23.92 -24.09
N GLN A 21 6.88 24.63 -24.04
CA GLN A 21 5.60 24.10 -23.54
C GLN A 21 5.03 22.99 -24.45
N ILE A 22 5.29 23.05 -25.75
CA ILE A 22 4.83 22.05 -26.72
C ILE A 22 5.76 20.84 -26.76
N ASN A 23 7.08 21.08 -26.76
CA ASN A 23 8.07 20.06 -27.08
C ASN A 23 8.69 19.38 -25.86
N HIS A 24 8.66 20.00 -24.68
CA HIS A 24 9.24 19.41 -23.47
C HIS A 24 8.19 18.89 -22.49
N PRO A 25 8.50 17.81 -21.75
CA PRO A 25 7.64 17.33 -20.69
C PRO A 25 7.51 18.38 -19.59
N ARG A 26 6.33 18.45 -18.97
CA ARG A 26 6.06 19.37 -17.86
C ARG A 26 6.87 18.94 -16.65
N HIS A 27 7.80 19.79 -16.22
CA HIS A 27 8.64 19.55 -15.04
C HIS A 27 8.71 20.84 -14.20
N GLU A 28 8.70 20.72 -12.87
CA GLU A 28 8.63 21.89 -11.96
C GLU A 28 9.75 22.91 -12.24
N ILE A 29 10.99 22.44 -12.39
CA ILE A 29 12.14 23.31 -12.72
C ILE A 29 11.91 24.10 -14.02
N THR A 30 11.45 23.43 -15.08
CA THR A 30 11.16 24.10 -16.36
C THR A 30 10.03 25.11 -16.25
N THR A 31 9.03 24.85 -15.38
CA THR A 31 7.95 25.79 -15.14
C THR A 31 8.42 27.03 -14.37
N GLU A 32 9.34 26.87 -13.40
CA GLU A 32 9.90 28.01 -12.67
C GLU A 32 10.80 28.88 -13.57
N GLU A 33 11.59 28.26 -14.45
CA GLU A 33 12.34 29.00 -15.49
C GLU A 33 11.42 29.80 -16.41
N GLN A 34 10.36 29.17 -16.91
CA GLN A 34 9.37 29.82 -17.77
C GLN A 34 8.67 30.97 -17.04
N LEU A 35 8.30 30.78 -15.77
CA LEU A 35 7.72 31.83 -14.92
C LEU A 35 8.68 33.00 -14.70
N ALA A 36 9.99 32.77 -14.57
CA ALA A 36 10.98 33.83 -14.46
C ALA A 36 11.02 34.69 -15.73
N PHE A 37 11.03 34.07 -16.92
CA PHE A 37 10.98 34.80 -18.19
C PHE A 37 9.67 35.57 -18.37
N LEU A 38 8.53 34.95 -18.06
CA LEU A 38 7.22 35.61 -18.10
C LEU A 38 7.16 36.81 -17.15
N THR A 39 7.70 36.67 -15.93
CA THR A 39 7.75 37.76 -14.95
C THR A 39 8.59 38.93 -15.46
N TYR A 40 9.68 38.63 -16.16
CA TYR A 40 10.52 39.65 -16.78
C TYR A 40 9.80 40.40 -17.91
N ILE A 41 9.12 39.68 -18.81
CA ILE A 41 8.33 40.28 -19.89
C ILE A 41 7.20 41.15 -19.31
N LEU A 42 6.50 40.64 -18.29
CA LEU A 42 5.37 41.32 -17.65
C LEU A 42 5.77 42.53 -16.80
N ALA A 43 7.05 42.66 -16.40
CA ALA A 43 7.52 43.85 -15.69
C ALA A 43 7.48 45.11 -16.57
N ARG A 44 7.66 44.96 -17.89
CA ARG A 44 7.63 46.06 -18.88
C ARG A 44 7.06 45.58 -20.22
N PRO A 45 5.74 45.31 -20.32
CA PRO A 45 5.13 44.90 -21.58
C PRO A 45 5.10 46.07 -22.57
N ILE A 46 5.60 45.86 -23.79
CA ILE A 46 5.62 46.91 -24.83
C ILE A 46 4.34 46.87 -25.69
N ASN A 47 3.84 45.68 -25.99
CA ASN A 47 2.67 45.49 -26.86
C ASN A 47 1.59 44.67 -26.16
N TRP A 48 0.33 44.96 -26.48
CA TRP A 48 -0.83 44.29 -25.91
C TRP A 48 -0.84 42.77 -26.18
N CYS A 49 -0.51 42.31 -27.40
CA CYS A 49 -0.47 40.87 -27.71
C CYS A 49 0.51 40.12 -26.80
N ILE A 50 1.70 40.70 -26.62
CA ILE A 50 2.78 40.11 -25.80
C ILE A 50 2.35 40.05 -24.35
N GLN A 51 1.75 41.13 -23.83
CA GLN A 51 1.22 41.19 -22.48
C GLN A 51 0.14 40.13 -22.24
N THR A 52 -0.89 40.11 -23.09
CA THR A 52 -2.02 39.18 -23.00
C THR A 52 -1.56 37.73 -23.08
N CYS A 53 -0.67 37.39 -24.04
CA CYS A 53 -0.12 36.04 -24.15
C CYS A 53 0.72 35.66 -22.92
N SER A 54 1.57 36.56 -22.44
CA SER A 54 2.40 36.31 -21.26
C SER A 54 1.54 36.09 -20.01
N LEU A 55 0.44 36.82 -19.87
CA LEU A 55 -0.52 36.61 -18.79
C LEU A 55 -1.25 35.27 -18.91
N ILE A 56 -1.70 34.89 -20.12
CA ILE A 56 -2.34 33.58 -20.36
C ILE A 56 -1.38 32.43 -20.02
N LEU A 57 -0.14 32.49 -20.50
CA LEU A 57 0.87 31.46 -20.22
C LEU A 57 1.20 31.41 -18.72
N ARG A 58 1.32 32.56 -18.04
CA ARG A 58 1.52 32.60 -16.59
C ARG A 58 0.36 31.93 -15.85
N CYS A 59 -0.89 32.24 -16.23
CA CYS A 59 -2.06 31.58 -15.67
C CYS A 59 -1.98 30.06 -15.86
N GLN A 60 -1.59 29.57 -17.05
CA GLN A 60 -1.44 28.13 -17.31
C GLN A 60 -0.41 27.43 -16.41
N HIS A 61 0.71 28.09 -16.09
CA HIS A 61 1.68 27.53 -15.14
C HIS A 61 1.18 27.59 -13.70
N GLU A 62 0.48 28.66 -13.33
CA GLU A 62 0.00 28.86 -11.96
C GLU A 62 -1.25 28.04 -11.61
N THR A 63 -2.01 27.52 -12.58
CA THR A 63 -3.21 26.71 -12.32
C THR A 63 -2.94 25.43 -11.55
N GLU A 64 -1.72 24.87 -11.61
CA GLU A 64 -1.38 23.66 -10.86
C GLU A 64 -1.15 23.95 -9.37
N ASN A 65 -0.93 25.22 -9.00
CA ASN A 65 -0.73 25.62 -7.62
C ASN A 65 -2.05 26.01 -6.95
N LYS A 66 -2.48 25.20 -5.97
CA LYS A 66 -3.71 25.40 -5.18
C LYS A 66 -3.82 26.80 -4.57
N ARG A 67 -2.71 27.43 -4.19
CA ARG A 67 -2.72 28.78 -3.56
C ARG A 67 -2.93 29.91 -4.57
N LYS A 68 -2.61 29.68 -5.85
CA LYS A 68 -2.67 30.70 -6.90
C LYS A 68 -3.94 30.58 -7.77
N ILE A 69 -4.64 29.45 -7.71
CA ILE A 69 -5.73 29.11 -8.64
C ILE A 69 -6.86 30.15 -8.68
N GLU A 70 -7.29 30.70 -7.53
CA GLU A 70 -8.33 31.72 -7.48
C GLU A 70 -7.90 33.02 -8.17
N ARG A 71 -6.67 33.47 -7.89
CA ARG A 71 -6.09 34.64 -8.58
C ARG A 71 -5.98 34.40 -10.08
N THR A 72 -5.58 33.20 -10.49
CA THR A 72 -5.47 32.87 -11.92
C THR A 72 -6.83 32.90 -12.61
N LEU A 73 -7.90 32.46 -11.94
CA LEU A 73 -9.25 32.52 -12.48
C LEU A 73 -9.74 33.94 -12.68
N LEU A 74 -9.58 34.80 -11.66
CA LEU A 74 -9.93 36.22 -11.77
C LEU A 74 -9.16 36.89 -12.90
N GLN A 75 -7.87 36.57 -13.03
CA GLN A 75 -7.06 37.07 -14.14
C GLN A 75 -7.54 36.56 -15.50
N LEU A 76 -7.91 35.28 -15.62
CA LEU A 76 -8.41 34.73 -16.88
C LEU A 76 -9.77 35.32 -17.27
N GLN A 77 -10.65 35.61 -16.30
CA GLN A 77 -11.92 36.30 -16.54
C GLN A 77 -11.69 37.70 -17.06
N GLU A 78 -10.85 38.49 -16.39
CA GLU A 78 -10.46 39.84 -16.82
C GLU A 78 -9.84 39.82 -18.24
N LEU A 79 -8.99 38.83 -18.54
CA LEU A 79 -8.41 38.66 -19.88
C LEU A 79 -9.46 38.36 -20.95
N ILE A 80 -10.58 37.72 -20.61
CA ILE A 80 -11.69 37.51 -21.54
C ILE A 80 -12.48 38.79 -21.72
N ASP A 81 -12.80 39.48 -20.63
CA ASP A 81 -13.58 40.72 -20.65
C ASP A 81 -12.85 41.82 -21.45
N GLN A 82 -11.51 41.81 -21.42
CA GLN A 82 -10.67 42.70 -22.23
C GLN A 82 -10.91 42.61 -23.74
N TYR A 83 -11.37 41.46 -24.26
CA TYR A 83 -11.71 41.36 -25.68
C TYR A 83 -12.93 42.21 -26.04
N ASP A 84 -13.85 42.42 -25.11
CA ASP A 84 -15.08 43.19 -25.32
C ASP A 84 -14.85 44.70 -25.12
N TYR A 85 -13.70 45.10 -24.55
CA TYR A 85 -13.36 46.52 -24.39
C TYR A 85 -13.11 47.18 -25.74
N THR A 86 -13.44 48.47 -25.86
CA THR A 86 -13.20 49.28 -27.07
C THR A 86 -11.80 49.91 -27.13
N ILE A 87 -11.11 49.98 -25.99
CA ILE A 87 -9.79 50.60 -25.83
C ILE A 87 -8.81 49.56 -25.26
N PRO A 88 -7.58 49.39 -25.80
CA PRO A 88 -7.05 50.01 -27.01
C PRO A 88 -7.71 49.49 -28.30
N SER A 89 -7.53 50.20 -29.41
CA SER A 89 -8.16 49.85 -30.69
C SER A 89 -7.78 48.45 -31.17
N SER A 90 -8.68 47.81 -31.94
CA SER A 90 -8.45 46.47 -32.48
C SER A 90 -7.17 46.37 -33.32
N SER A 91 -6.83 47.41 -34.08
CA SER A 91 -5.58 47.50 -34.84
C SER A 91 -4.35 47.37 -33.95
N PHE A 92 -4.34 48.09 -32.80
CA PHE A 92 -3.25 48.00 -31.83
C PHE A 92 -3.18 46.62 -31.16
N ARG A 93 -4.33 46.03 -30.83
CA ARG A 93 -4.41 44.70 -30.21
C ARG A 93 -3.99 43.55 -31.13
N LEU A 94 -3.98 43.75 -32.44
CA LEU A 94 -3.68 42.71 -33.43
C LEU A 94 -2.36 42.93 -34.16
N GLU A 95 -1.59 43.97 -33.81
CA GLU A 95 -0.36 44.38 -34.49
C GLU A 95 0.65 43.21 -34.67
N TYR A 96 0.80 42.35 -33.65
CA TYR A 96 1.68 41.17 -33.68
C TYR A 96 0.93 39.85 -33.53
N PHE A 97 -0.34 39.80 -33.95
CA PHE A 97 -1.17 38.59 -33.85
C PHE A 97 -0.52 37.37 -34.53
N HIS A 98 0.10 37.56 -35.70
CA HIS A 98 0.74 36.45 -36.44
C HIS A 98 2.00 35.91 -35.75
N SER A 99 2.64 36.70 -34.90
CA SER A 99 3.89 36.36 -34.21
C SER A 99 3.68 35.93 -32.76
N THR A 100 2.44 35.91 -32.28
CA THR A 100 2.11 35.57 -30.89
C THR A 100 1.09 34.44 -30.80
N PRO A 101 1.21 33.51 -29.84
CA PRO A 101 0.27 32.39 -29.66
C PRO A 101 -0.99 32.84 -28.92
N ILE A 102 -1.65 33.90 -29.39
CA ILE A 102 -2.83 34.46 -28.71
C ILE A 102 -4.06 33.55 -28.87
N TYR A 103 -4.87 33.46 -27.82
CA TYR A 103 -6.01 32.55 -27.80
C TYR A 103 -7.30 33.27 -28.17
N PRO A 104 -8.13 32.69 -29.06
CA PRO A 104 -9.46 33.22 -29.28
C PRO A 104 -10.33 33.07 -28.03
N THR A 105 -11.34 33.94 -27.88
CA THR A 105 -12.20 34.01 -26.70
C THR A 105 -12.86 32.66 -26.35
N TRP A 106 -13.31 31.89 -27.34
CA TRP A 106 -13.91 30.58 -27.11
C TRP A 106 -12.92 29.56 -26.50
N LYS A 107 -11.63 29.65 -26.86
CA LYS A 107 -10.59 28.77 -26.32
C LYS A 107 -10.28 29.14 -24.87
N LEU A 108 -10.26 30.44 -24.54
CA LEU A 108 -10.14 30.92 -23.16
C LEU A 108 -11.36 30.54 -22.32
N LYS A 109 -12.59 30.77 -22.81
CA LYS A 109 -13.83 30.36 -22.13
C LYS A 109 -13.85 28.85 -21.87
N SER A 110 -13.45 28.05 -22.86
CA SER A 110 -13.30 26.61 -22.69
C SER A 110 -12.26 26.27 -21.63
N TYR A 111 -11.11 26.94 -21.62
CA TYR A 111 -10.06 26.71 -20.65
C TYR A 111 -10.51 27.02 -19.21
N ILE A 112 -11.19 28.15 -19.01
CA ILE A 112 -11.81 28.50 -17.72
C ILE A 112 -12.82 27.44 -17.29
N ALA A 113 -13.68 26.98 -18.21
CA ALA A 113 -14.65 25.93 -17.90
C ALA A 113 -13.97 24.62 -17.43
N HIS A 114 -12.81 24.27 -18.01
CA HIS A 114 -12.03 23.11 -17.55
C HIS A 114 -11.48 23.33 -16.13
N ILE A 115 -11.01 24.54 -15.82
CA ILE A 115 -10.55 24.89 -14.46
C ILE A 115 -11.71 24.84 -13.47
N TYR A 116 -12.89 25.33 -13.84
CA TYR A 116 -14.09 25.22 -12.99
C TYR A 116 -14.44 23.77 -12.68
N VAL A 117 -14.34 22.85 -13.65
CA VAL A 117 -14.53 21.41 -13.37
C VAL A 117 -13.46 20.89 -12.41
N LYS A 118 -12.17 21.24 -12.61
CA LYS A 118 -11.08 20.86 -11.68
C LYS A 118 -11.32 21.35 -10.24
N LEU A 119 -11.95 22.52 -10.07
CA LEU A 119 -12.30 23.10 -8.78
C LEU A 119 -13.62 22.58 -8.20
N GLY A 120 -14.39 21.79 -8.94
CA GLY A 120 -15.72 21.32 -8.54
C GLY A 120 -16.86 22.31 -8.77
N LEU A 121 -16.62 23.44 -9.43
CA LEU A 121 -17.62 24.44 -9.81
C LEU A 121 -18.37 24.03 -11.09
N ILE A 122 -19.05 22.90 -11.05
CA ILE A 122 -19.58 22.24 -12.25
C ILE A 122 -20.70 23.04 -12.93
N ASN A 123 -21.52 23.80 -12.18
CA ASN A 123 -22.59 24.62 -12.77
C ASN A 123 -22.04 25.75 -13.65
N ASN A 124 -21.03 26.49 -13.17
CA ASN A 124 -20.40 27.57 -13.94
C ASN A 124 -19.69 27.02 -15.20
N ALA A 125 -19.08 25.83 -15.08
CA ALA A 125 -18.50 25.14 -16.22
C ALA A 125 -19.58 24.74 -17.24
N LEU A 126 -20.70 24.19 -16.77
CA LEU A 126 -21.84 23.78 -17.59
C LEU A 126 -22.41 24.95 -18.39
N ASP A 127 -22.61 26.11 -17.78
CA ASP A 127 -23.12 27.30 -18.45
C ASP A 127 -22.18 27.74 -19.60
N LEU A 128 -20.87 27.75 -19.35
CA LEU A 128 -19.88 28.04 -20.38
C LEU A 128 -19.85 26.98 -21.48
N TYR A 129 -19.96 25.69 -21.16
CA TYR A 129 -19.98 24.62 -22.16
C TYR A 129 -21.26 24.62 -23.00
N LEU A 130 -22.41 24.95 -22.41
CA LEU A 130 -23.67 25.14 -23.13
C LEU A 130 -23.57 26.33 -24.09
N TYR A 131 -23.01 27.46 -23.63
CA TYR A 131 -22.75 28.63 -24.46
C TYR A 131 -21.83 28.28 -25.65
N LEU A 132 -20.78 27.49 -25.41
CA LEU A 132 -19.83 27.02 -26.44
C LEU A 132 -20.35 25.84 -27.27
N LYS A 133 -21.52 25.28 -26.94
CA LYS A 133 -22.09 24.06 -27.54
C LYS A 133 -21.12 22.86 -27.54
N LYS A 134 -20.32 22.73 -26.47
CA LYS A 134 -19.40 21.61 -26.27
C LYS A 134 -20.12 20.41 -25.65
N TRP A 135 -20.86 19.67 -26.46
CA TRP A 135 -21.78 18.64 -25.98
C TRP A 135 -21.11 17.50 -25.19
N SER A 136 -19.89 17.10 -25.55
CA SER A 136 -19.13 16.10 -24.77
C SER A 136 -18.95 16.52 -23.32
N ASP A 137 -18.57 17.78 -23.11
CA ASP A 137 -18.25 18.34 -21.81
C ASP A 137 -19.54 18.65 -21.03
N VAL A 138 -20.60 19.07 -21.72
CA VAL A 138 -21.96 19.22 -21.17
C VAL A 138 -22.47 17.89 -20.60
N ILE A 139 -22.34 16.80 -21.36
CA ILE A 139 -22.75 15.46 -20.92
C ILE A 139 -21.95 15.05 -19.68
N ALA A 140 -20.63 15.24 -19.70
CA ALA A 140 -19.77 14.95 -18.56
C ALA A 140 -20.18 15.77 -17.31
N CYS A 141 -20.47 17.06 -17.48
CA CYS A 141 -20.99 17.90 -16.40
C CYS A 141 -22.33 17.39 -15.84
N TYR A 142 -23.27 16.97 -16.70
CA TYR A 142 -24.53 16.39 -16.21
C TYR A 142 -24.34 15.07 -15.48
N GLN A 143 -23.42 14.21 -15.93
CA GLN A 143 -23.05 12.98 -15.23
C GLN A 143 -22.44 13.28 -13.85
N LEU A 144 -21.51 14.25 -13.76
CA LEU A 144 -20.92 14.69 -12.49
C LEU A 144 -21.97 15.27 -11.54
N LEU A 145 -22.96 16.01 -12.06
CA LEU A 145 -24.11 16.53 -11.31
C LEU A 145 -25.17 15.45 -11.01
N LYS A 146 -24.99 14.21 -11.45
CA LYS A 146 -25.96 13.10 -11.36
C LYS A 146 -27.33 13.39 -12.00
N LYS A 147 -27.39 14.32 -12.97
CA LYS A 147 -28.60 14.67 -13.73
C LYS A 147 -28.70 13.83 -15.01
N LEU A 148 -28.88 12.53 -14.82
CA LEU A 148 -28.82 11.53 -15.92
C LEU A 148 -29.92 11.71 -16.97
N SER A 149 -31.14 12.09 -16.58
CA SER A 149 -32.25 12.32 -17.52
C SER A 149 -31.98 13.46 -18.50
N LEU A 150 -31.37 14.56 -18.02
CA LEU A 150 -30.98 15.69 -18.88
C LEU A 150 -29.82 15.30 -19.79
N ALA A 151 -28.85 14.53 -19.28
CA ALA A 151 -27.76 13.99 -20.10
C ALA A 151 -28.32 13.13 -21.24
N GLU A 152 -29.22 12.19 -20.92
CA GLU A 152 -29.87 11.33 -21.90
C GLU A 152 -30.61 12.12 -22.98
N HIS A 153 -31.45 13.09 -22.55
CA HIS A 153 -32.18 13.95 -23.49
C HIS A 153 -31.23 14.66 -24.46
N VAL A 154 -30.18 15.30 -23.94
CA VAL A 154 -29.18 16.00 -24.78
C VAL A 154 -28.48 15.03 -25.72
N ILE A 155 -28.10 13.84 -25.25
CA ILE A 155 -27.45 12.82 -26.09
C ILE A 155 -28.38 12.39 -27.24
N ARG A 156 -29.65 12.10 -26.95
CA ARG A 156 -30.63 11.68 -27.96
C ARG A 156 -30.87 12.78 -29.00
N GLU A 157 -30.95 14.04 -28.59
CA GLU A 157 -31.04 15.17 -29.52
C GLU A 157 -29.80 15.30 -30.41
N GLN A 158 -28.59 15.14 -29.86
CA GLN A 158 -27.36 15.18 -30.66
C GLN A 158 -27.21 13.98 -31.60
N LEU A 159 -27.68 12.79 -31.19
CA LEU A 159 -27.67 11.59 -32.04
C LEU A 159 -28.56 11.74 -33.28
N LYS A 160 -29.67 12.50 -33.19
CA LYS A 160 -30.52 12.81 -34.36
C LYS A 160 -29.79 13.63 -35.41
N ILE A 161 -28.89 14.53 -34.99
CA ILE A 161 -28.09 15.36 -35.89
C ILE A 161 -27.00 14.53 -36.55
N LYS A 162 -26.19 13.84 -35.73
CA LYS A 162 -25.12 12.98 -36.22
C LYS A 162 -24.84 11.87 -35.22
N GLU A 163 -25.01 10.65 -35.69
CA GLU A 163 -24.60 9.47 -34.93
C GLU A 163 -23.08 9.40 -34.87
N THR A 164 -22.54 9.37 -33.65
CA THR A 164 -21.10 9.22 -33.41
C THR A 164 -20.88 8.14 -32.36
N PRO A 165 -19.79 7.35 -32.47
CA PRO A 165 -19.47 6.32 -31.48
C PRO A 165 -19.38 6.88 -30.06
N ASP A 166 -18.82 8.08 -29.89
CA ASP A 166 -18.67 8.70 -28.56
C ASP A 166 -20.01 9.05 -27.91
N LEU A 167 -20.98 9.54 -28.69
CA LEU A 167 -22.33 9.82 -28.18
C LEU A 167 -23.09 8.54 -27.83
N LEU A 168 -22.94 7.47 -28.64
CA LEU A 168 -23.52 6.16 -28.32
C LEU A 168 -22.90 5.55 -27.06
N CYS A 169 -21.58 5.67 -26.89
CA CYS A 169 -20.90 5.28 -25.65
C CYS A 169 -21.44 6.05 -24.44
N SER A 170 -21.61 7.37 -24.57
CA SER A 170 -22.21 8.18 -23.51
C SER A 170 -23.66 7.79 -23.22
N LEU A 171 -24.44 7.43 -24.25
CA LEU A 171 -25.82 6.97 -24.06
C LEU A 171 -25.84 5.65 -23.27
N GLY A 172 -25.07 4.65 -23.71
CA GLY A 172 -24.99 3.35 -23.04
C GLY A 172 -24.48 3.45 -21.60
N GLU A 173 -23.59 4.40 -21.30
CA GLU A 173 -23.14 4.67 -19.92
C GLU A 173 -24.23 5.31 -19.04
N VAL A 174 -25.08 6.16 -19.63
CA VAL A 174 -26.19 6.81 -18.90
C VAL A 174 -27.38 5.88 -18.70
N THR A 175 -27.71 5.06 -19.70
CA THR A 175 -28.88 4.16 -19.66
C THR A 175 -28.55 2.75 -19.13
N ASP A 176 -27.27 2.40 -18.99
CA ASP A 176 -26.79 1.04 -18.70
C ASP A 176 -27.28 -0.01 -19.73
N GLU A 177 -27.51 0.41 -20.97
CA GLU A 177 -27.93 -0.49 -22.07
C GLU A 177 -26.73 -0.92 -22.92
N PHE A 178 -26.50 -2.24 -23.01
CA PHE A 178 -25.38 -2.83 -23.73
C PHE A 178 -25.46 -2.61 -25.25
N GLU A 179 -26.67 -2.60 -25.82
CA GLU A 179 -26.91 -2.50 -27.26
C GLU A 179 -26.28 -1.24 -27.87
N TYR A 180 -26.31 -0.10 -27.16
CA TYR A 180 -25.68 1.13 -27.63
C TYR A 180 -24.16 1.04 -27.63
N LEU A 181 -23.56 0.31 -26.69
CA LEU A 181 -22.11 0.09 -26.67
C LEU A 181 -21.70 -0.78 -27.87
N GLU A 182 -22.47 -1.85 -28.17
CA GLU A 182 -22.22 -2.72 -29.32
C GLU A 182 -22.37 -1.97 -30.64
N ARG A 183 -23.42 -1.16 -30.77
CA ARG A 183 -23.62 -0.27 -31.92
C ARG A 183 -22.48 0.73 -32.06
N ALA A 184 -21.97 1.29 -30.96
CA ALA A 184 -20.81 2.18 -30.98
C ALA A 184 -19.55 1.48 -31.48
N TRP A 185 -19.34 0.23 -31.07
CA TRP A 185 -18.23 -0.60 -31.51
C TRP A 185 -18.27 -0.86 -33.02
N ILE A 186 -19.42 -1.30 -33.53
CA ILE A 186 -19.64 -1.58 -34.96
C ILE A 186 -19.49 -0.29 -35.79
N LEU A 187 -20.11 0.81 -35.35
CA LEU A 187 -20.02 2.11 -36.04
C LEU A 187 -18.58 2.63 -36.10
N SER A 188 -17.77 2.35 -35.07
CA SER A 188 -16.36 2.72 -35.03
C SER A 188 -15.45 1.82 -35.89
N LYS A 189 -16.00 0.78 -36.53
CA LYS A 189 -15.24 -0.26 -37.23
C LYS A 189 -14.17 -0.90 -36.35
N GLU A 190 -14.54 -1.21 -35.10
CA GLU A 190 -13.66 -1.89 -34.15
C GLU A 190 -12.44 -1.08 -33.68
N ARG A 191 -12.56 0.26 -33.70
CA ARG A 191 -11.48 1.17 -33.29
C ARG A 191 -11.76 1.92 -31.99
N SER A 192 -12.97 1.82 -31.45
CA SER A 192 -13.33 2.52 -30.21
C SER A 192 -12.86 1.77 -28.97
N GLY A 193 -11.70 2.17 -28.43
CA GLY A 193 -11.21 1.67 -27.14
C GLY A 193 -12.15 2.04 -25.98
N ARG A 194 -12.84 3.20 -26.07
CA ARG A 194 -13.83 3.63 -25.08
C ARG A 194 -15.02 2.66 -25.02
N ALA A 195 -15.53 2.21 -26.16
CA ALA A 195 -16.65 1.26 -26.21
C ALA A 195 -16.28 -0.06 -25.50
N GLN A 196 -15.13 -0.64 -25.85
CA GLN A 196 -14.64 -1.88 -25.22
C GLN A 196 -14.41 -1.73 -23.71
N ARG A 197 -13.85 -0.59 -23.27
CA ARG A 197 -13.68 -0.29 -21.85
C ARG A 197 -15.01 -0.23 -21.10
N LEU A 198 -16.01 0.45 -21.68
CA LEU A 198 -17.35 0.53 -21.09
C LEU A 198 -18.06 -0.83 -21.06
N MET A 199 -17.93 -1.65 -22.11
CA MET A 199 -18.43 -3.03 -22.11
C MET A 199 -17.76 -3.87 -21.01
N GLY A 200 -16.44 -3.73 -20.84
CA GLY A 200 -15.71 -4.38 -19.77
C GLY A 200 -16.22 -3.96 -18.39
N LYS A 201 -16.41 -2.66 -18.16
CA LYS A 201 -17.01 -2.12 -16.92
C LYS A 201 -18.43 -2.65 -16.68
N TYR A 202 -19.25 -2.73 -17.72
CA TYR A 202 -20.61 -3.27 -17.66
C TYR A 202 -20.62 -4.73 -17.18
N TYR A 203 -19.79 -5.59 -17.77
CA TYR A 203 -19.68 -6.99 -17.34
C TYR A 203 -19.06 -7.15 -15.96
N PHE A 204 -18.09 -6.30 -15.61
CA PHE A 204 -17.46 -6.32 -14.29
C PHE A 204 -18.47 -6.04 -13.18
N ASN A 205 -19.32 -5.03 -13.36
CA ASN A 205 -20.38 -4.69 -12.41
C ASN A 205 -21.41 -5.81 -12.23
N ARG A 206 -21.59 -6.65 -13.27
CA ARG A 206 -22.47 -7.84 -13.24
C ARG A 206 -21.76 -9.12 -12.78
N GLY A 207 -20.49 -9.02 -12.38
CA GLY A 207 -19.70 -10.15 -11.88
C GLY A 207 -19.20 -11.12 -12.95
N ASN A 208 -19.36 -10.83 -14.24
CA ASN A 208 -18.83 -11.67 -15.32
C ASN A 208 -17.39 -11.25 -15.65
N TYR A 209 -16.45 -11.76 -14.87
CA TYR A 209 -15.03 -11.38 -14.98
C TYR A 209 -14.33 -11.96 -16.22
N GLU A 210 -14.81 -13.08 -16.78
CA GLU A 210 -14.24 -13.66 -18.00
C GLU A 210 -14.47 -12.74 -19.19
N LYS A 211 -15.72 -12.36 -19.46
CA LYS A 211 -16.06 -11.40 -20.52
C LYS A 211 -15.42 -10.03 -20.27
N THR A 212 -15.30 -9.64 -19.00
CA THR A 212 -14.59 -8.41 -18.64
C THR A 212 -13.16 -8.44 -19.16
N CYS A 213 -12.43 -9.54 -18.94
CA CYS A 213 -11.06 -9.67 -19.44
C CYS A 213 -11.01 -9.54 -20.96
N ASP A 214 -11.92 -10.19 -21.69
CA ASP A 214 -11.94 -10.17 -23.16
C ASP A 214 -12.15 -8.76 -23.72
N HIS A 215 -13.10 -8.01 -23.16
CA HIS A 215 -13.38 -6.63 -23.57
C HIS A 215 -12.25 -5.67 -23.16
N LEU A 216 -11.74 -5.78 -21.93
CA LEU A 216 -10.67 -4.90 -21.46
C LEU A 216 -9.33 -5.17 -22.18
N LEU A 217 -9.04 -6.41 -22.59
CA LEU A 217 -7.89 -6.74 -23.44
C LEU A 217 -7.96 -5.99 -24.78
N LYS A 218 -9.10 -6.02 -25.46
CA LYS A 218 -9.32 -5.25 -26.69
C LYS A 218 -9.19 -3.73 -26.44
N ALA A 219 -9.66 -3.25 -25.31
CA ALA A 219 -9.55 -1.83 -24.96
C ALA A 219 -8.08 -1.38 -24.81
N VAL A 220 -7.25 -2.18 -24.13
CA VAL A 220 -5.83 -1.85 -23.94
C VAL A 220 -4.97 -2.07 -25.18
N GLU A 221 -5.37 -2.95 -26.10
CA GLU A 221 -4.76 -3.09 -27.42
C GLU A 221 -4.94 -1.83 -28.28
N ILE A 222 -6.10 -1.18 -28.17
CA ILE A 222 -6.39 0.08 -28.87
C ILE A 222 -5.71 1.27 -28.19
N ASN A 223 -5.81 1.35 -26.86
CA ASN A 223 -5.17 2.42 -26.07
C ASN A 223 -4.56 1.86 -24.79
N SER A 224 -3.23 1.73 -24.80
CA SER A 224 -2.46 1.15 -23.69
C SER A 224 -2.17 2.13 -22.55
N LEU A 225 -2.42 3.43 -22.71
CA LEU A 225 -2.05 4.49 -21.75
C LEU A 225 -3.21 4.82 -20.79
N GLN A 226 -4.00 3.81 -20.40
CA GLN A 226 -5.13 3.96 -19.48
C GLN A 226 -4.91 3.11 -18.23
N HIS A 227 -4.48 3.75 -17.14
CA HIS A 227 -4.22 3.06 -15.87
C HIS A 227 -5.47 2.33 -15.35
N ASP A 228 -6.64 2.98 -15.36
CA ASP A 228 -7.88 2.40 -14.86
C ASP A 228 -8.22 1.11 -15.60
N THR A 229 -8.11 1.10 -16.92
CA THR A 229 -8.40 -0.07 -17.75
C THR A 229 -7.48 -1.25 -17.38
N TRP A 230 -6.19 -0.99 -17.15
CA TRP A 230 -5.25 -2.01 -16.67
C TRP A 230 -5.58 -2.49 -15.26
N PHE A 231 -5.96 -1.60 -14.35
CA PHE A 231 -6.33 -1.98 -12.99
C PHE A 231 -7.57 -2.88 -12.95
N TRP A 232 -8.60 -2.54 -13.75
CA TRP A 232 -9.82 -3.33 -13.85
C TRP A 232 -9.56 -4.68 -14.53
N LEU A 233 -8.70 -4.71 -15.56
CA LEU A 233 -8.26 -5.96 -16.20
C LEU A 233 -7.51 -6.85 -15.21
N GLY A 234 -6.60 -6.29 -14.43
CA GLY A 234 -5.88 -7.01 -13.37
C GLY A 234 -6.82 -7.57 -12.31
N SER A 235 -7.83 -6.79 -11.92
CA SER A 235 -8.83 -7.21 -10.92
C SER A 235 -9.74 -8.31 -11.43
N ALA A 236 -10.16 -8.25 -12.70
CA ALA A 236 -10.91 -9.31 -13.35
C ALA A 236 -10.06 -10.58 -13.54
N ALA A 237 -8.80 -10.43 -13.93
CA ALA A 237 -7.84 -11.53 -14.06
C ALA A 237 -7.59 -12.22 -12.71
N PHE A 238 -7.45 -11.44 -11.63
CA PHE A 238 -7.30 -11.97 -10.27
C PHE A 238 -8.51 -12.80 -9.84
N ARG A 239 -9.74 -12.33 -10.10
CA ARG A 239 -10.98 -13.05 -9.78
C ARG A 239 -11.22 -14.29 -10.64
N THR A 240 -10.60 -14.36 -11.81
CA THR A 240 -10.64 -15.53 -12.70
C THR A 240 -9.41 -16.42 -12.56
N GLU A 241 -8.55 -16.15 -11.57
CA GLU A 241 -7.31 -16.88 -11.31
C GLU A 241 -6.32 -16.92 -12.49
N LYS A 242 -6.44 -15.97 -13.42
CA LYS A 242 -5.52 -15.78 -14.54
C LYS A 242 -4.31 -14.95 -14.07
N TRP A 243 -3.49 -15.56 -13.22
CA TRP A 243 -2.44 -14.86 -12.48
C TRP A 243 -1.39 -14.18 -13.38
N GLU A 244 -0.98 -14.81 -14.49
CA GLU A 244 -0.02 -14.21 -15.43
C GLU A 244 -0.57 -12.95 -16.11
N LEU A 245 -1.86 -12.96 -16.45
CA LEU A 245 -2.56 -11.80 -16.98
C LEU A 245 -2.66 -10.71 -15.92
N GLY A 246 -2.95 -11.08 -14.67
CA GLY A 246 -2.93 -10.17 -13.52
C GLY A 246 -1.58 -9.49 -13.32
N VAL A 247 -0.48 -10.26 -13.37
CA VAL A 247 0.89 -9.71 -13.31
C VAL A 247 1.13 -8.70 -14.43
N ARG A 248 0.80 -9.06 -15.68
CA ARG A 248 0.97 -8.15 -16.83
C ARG A 248 0.16 -6.86 -16.63
N ALA A 249 -1.09 -6.98 -16.20
CA ALA A 249 -1.99 -5.85 -16.05
C ALA A 249 -1.57 -4.92 -14.90
N TYR A 250 -1.31 -5.44 -13.71
CA TYR A 250 -0.88 -4.62 -12.59
C TYR A 250 0.54 -4.06 -12.77
N SER A 251 1.44 -4.78 -13.46
CA SER A 251 2.75 -4.23 -13.84
C SER A 251 2.61 -3.04 -14.81
N ARG A 252 1.67 -3.09 -15.76
CA ARG A 252 1.38 -1.92 -16.61
C ARG A 252 0.77 -0.77 -15.81
N CYS A 253 -0.13 -1.07 -14.89
CA CYS A 253 -0.73 -0.08 -14.00
C CYS A 253 0.32 0.68 -13.17
N THR A 254 1.23 -0.06 -12.52
CA THR A 254 2.32 0.50 -11.70
C THR A 254 3.38 1.26 -12.51
N ASN A 255 3.60 0.89 -13.78
CA ASN A 255 4.47 1.65 -14.68
C ASN A 255 3.85 2.99 -15.13
N ILE A 256 2.52 3.07 -15.22
CA ILE A 256 1.81 4.31 -15.60
C ILE A 256 1.62 5.21 -14.37
N GLU A 257 1.19 4.62 -13.25
CA GLU A 257 1.01 5.30 -11.96
C GLU A 257 1.82 4.59 -10.87
N PRO A 258 3.07 5.02 -10.63
CA PRO A 258 3.94 4.39 -9.63
C PRO A 258 3.44 4.59 -8.20
N ASP A 259 2.61 5.60 -7.95
CA ASP A 259 2.10 5.90 -6.60
C ASP A 259 0.87 5.07 -6.21
N ASN A 260 0.33 4.27 -7.15
CA ASN A 260 -0.85 3.46 -6.89
C ASN A 260 -0.50 2.21 -6.04
N PHE A 261 -0.63 2.38 -4.72
CA PHE A 261 -0.42 1.33 -3.74
C PHE A 261 -1.27 0.06 -3.99
N GLU A 262 -2.54 0.19 -4.39
CA GLU A 262 -3.43 -0.96 -4.58
C GLU A 262 -2.95 -1.87 -5.72
N ALA A 263 -2.43 -1.25 -6.79
CA ALA A 263 -1.86 -1.96 -7.92
C ALA A 263 -0.58 -2.73 -7.51
N TRP A 264 0.30 -2.14 -6.71
CA TRP A 264 1.50 -2.81 -6.20
C TRP A 264 1.16 -4.00 -5.29
N ASN A 265 0.21 -3.83 -4.35
CA ASN A 265 -0.21 -4.91 -3.46
C ASN A 265 -0.83 -6.09 -4.23
N ASN A 266 -1.69 -5.81 -5.21
CA ASN A 266 -2.31 -6.86 -6.02
C ASN A 266 -1.31 -7.51 -6.98
N LEU A 267 -0.33 -6.77 -7.50
CA LEU A 267 0.78 -7.33 -8.28
C LEU A 267 1.58 -8.35 -7.46
N ALA A 268 1.92 -8.00 -6.22
CA ALA A 268 2.65 -8.88 -5.33
C ALA A 268 1.83 -10.13 -4.98
N ALA A 269 0.53 -9.97 -4.72
CA ALA A 269 -0.38 -11.09 -4.49
C ALA A 269 -0.44 -12.06 -5.69
N CYS A 270 -0.47 -11.55 -6.92
CA CYS A 270 -0.38 -12.38 -8.13
C CYS A 270 0.94 -13.18 -8.18
N HIS A 271 2.08 -12.56 -7.86
CA HIS A 271 3.37 -13.26 -7.81
C HIS A 271 3.39 -14.34 -6.70
N THR A 272 2.79 -14.07 -5.54
CA THR A 272 2.65 -15.06 -4.47
C THR A 272 1.81 -16.26 -4.93
N LYS A 273 0.71 -16.03 -5.64
CA LYS A 273 -0.13 -17.12 -6.21
C LYS A 273 0.60 -17.93 -7.28
N LEU A 274 1.48 -17.30 -8.05
CA LEU A 274 2.39 -17.96 -8.99
C LEU A 274 3.59 -18.66 -8.33
N LYS A 275 3.67 -18.66 -6.99
CA LYS A 275 4.80 -19.21 -6.20
C LYS A 275 6.14 -18.53 -6.50
N GLN A 276 6.13 -17.31 -7.05
CA GLN A 276 7.31 -16.51 -7.34
C GLN A 276 7.64 -15.61 -6.15
N LYS A 277 8.05 -16.23 -5.03
CA LYS A 277 8.22 -15.58 -3.73
C LYS A 277 9.20 -14.41 -3.77
N ASP A 278 10.38 -14.59 -4.37
CA ASP A 278 11.42 -13.54 -4.46
C ASP A 278 10.93 -12.29 -5.21
N LYS A 279 10.13 -12.49 -6.27
CA LYS A 279 9.55 -11.38 -7.02
C LYS A 279 8.46 -10.70 -6.20
N ALA A 280 7.59 -11.48 -5.55
CA ALA A 280 6.54 -10.93 -4.68
C ALA A 280 7.13 -10.05 -3.58
N HIS A 281 8.21 -10.52 -2.92
CA HIS A 281 8.91 -9.77 -1.89
C HIS A 281 9.44 -8.41 -2.39
N LYS A 282 10.11 -8.38 -3.55
CA LYS A 282 10.57 -7.13 -4.18
C LYS A 282 9.43 -6.17 -4.50
N VAL A 283 8.30 -6.70 -4.98
CA VAL A 283 7.11 -5.89 -5.31
C VAL A 283 6.45 -5.34 -4.04
N PHE A 284 6.42 -6.10 -2.94
CA PHE A 284 5.92 -5.61 -1.66
C PHE A 284 6.77 -4.48 -1.06
N LEU A 285 8.09 -4.48 -1.29
CA LEU A 285 8.95 -3.35 -0.89
C LEU A 285 8.52 -2.04 -1.57
N GLU A 286 8.16 -2.08 -2.86
CA GLU A 286 7.61 -0.89 -3.54
C GLU A 286 6.22 -0.51 -3.01
N ALA A 287 5.36 -1.50 -2.73
CA ALA A 287 4.04 -1.26 -2.15
C ALA A 287 4.11 -0.51 -0.81
N ILE A 288 5.07 -0.87 0.05
CA ILE A 288 5.28 -0.23 1.36
C ILE A 288 5.75 1.22 1.21
N LYS A 289 6.57 1.54 0.19
CA LYS A 289 7.00 2.92 -0.07
C LYS A 289 5.81 3.81 -0.44
N CYS A 290 4.85 3.29 -1.20
CA CYS A 290 3.65 4.05 -1.60
C CYS A 290 2.69 4.27 -0.42
N ASN A 291 2.50 3.26 0.45
CA ASN A 291 1.62 3.38 1.60
C ASN A 291 2.20 2.68 2.84
N TYR A 292 2.96 3.45 3.61
CA TYR A 292 3.69 2.98 4.78
C TYR A 292 2.79 2.70 6.00
N ASP A 293 1.58 3.27 6.05
CA ASP A 293 0.72 3.21 7.24
C ASP A 293 -0.32 2.08 7.19
N ASN A 294 -0.49 1.43 6.03
CA ASN A 294 -1.47 0.36 5.88
C ASN A 294 -0.93 -0.97 6.42
N TRP A 295 -1.47 -1.41 7.56
CA TRP A 295 -1.05 -2.65 8.22
C TRP A 295 -1.23 -3.92 7.36
N LYS A 296 -2.20 -3.95 6.42
CA LYS A 296 -2.44 -5.14 5.58
C LYS A 296 -1.25 -5.44 4.66
N VAL A 297 -0.55 -4.39 4.24
CA VAL A 297 0.63 -4.48 3.37
C VAL A 297 1.79 -5.08 4.14
N TRP A 298 1.99 -4.56 5.35
CA TRP A 298 3.02 -5.05 6.26
C TRP A 298 2.80 -6.50 6.64
N GLU A 299 1.54 -6.92 6.82
CA GLU A 299 1.22 -8.32 7.09
C GLU A 299 1.57 -9.20 5.88
N ASN A 300 1.09 -8.85 4.68
CA ASN A 300 1.44 -9.60 3.47
C ASN A 300 2.96 -9.65 3.23
N PHE A 301 3.65 -8.51 3.43
CA PHE A 301 5.10 -8.42 3.33
C PHE A 301 5.79 -9.32 4.36
N LEU A 302 5.39 -9.27 5.63
CA LEU A 302 5.92 -10.11 6.70
C LEU A 302 5.83 -11.60 6.34
N TRP A 303 4.65 -12.05 5.90
CA TRP A 303 4.44 -13.43 5.47
C TRP A 303 5.35 -13.80 4.30
N THR A 304 5.44 -12.95 3.27
CA THR A 304 6.33 -13.22 2.13
C THR A 304 7.81 -13.19 2.47
N SER A 305 8.26 -12.30 3.35
CA SER A 305 9.64 -12.20 3.79
C SER A 305 10.04 -13.41 4.64
N ALA A 306 9.16 -13.86 5.52
CA ALA A 306 9.35 -15.11 6.27
C ALA A 306 9.40 -16.32 5.32
N ASP A 307 8.62 -16.28 4.24
CA ASP A 307 8.60 -17.30 3.21
C ASP A 307 9.87 -17.35 2.33
N CYS A 308 10.51 -16.20 2.11
CA CYS A 308 11.78 -16.07 1.37
C CYS A 308 13.01 -16.31 2.26
N GLY A 309 12.85 -16.22 3.59
CA GLY A 309 13.96 -16.34 4.54
C GLY A 309 14.68 -15.01 4.83
N GLU A 310 14.10 -13.87 4.46
CA GLU A 310 14.70 -12.54 4.66
C GLU A 310 14.47 -12.06 6.09
N ILE A 311 15.38 -12.44 6.99
CA ILE A 311 15.23 -12.27 8.44
C ILE A 311 15.14 -10.80 8.87
N GLU A 312 15.94 -9.91 8.27
CA GLU A 312 15.94 -8.49 8.65
C GLU A 312 14.61 -7.82 8.36
N ASP A 313 14.04 -8.10 7.20
CA ASP A 313 12.76 -7.57 6.75
C ASP A 313 11.60 -8.12 7.57
N VAL A 314 11.68 -9.39 8.00
CA VAL A 314 10.72 -9.98 8.95
C VAL A 314 10.73 -9.19 10.26
N ILE A 315 11.91 -8.93 10.84
CA ILE A 315 12.02 -8.18 12.10
C ILE A 315 11.48 -6.76 11.95
N GLN A 316 11.84 -6.07 10.86
CA GLN A 316 11.35 -4.72 10.58
C GLN A 316 9.83 -4.69 10.43
N ALA A 317 9.27 -5.58 9.61
CA ALA A 317 7.84 -5.65 9.37
C ALA A 317 7.07 -5.98 10.65
N TYR A 318 7.59 -6.88 11.47
CA TYR A 318 6.97 -7.24 12.74
C TYR A 318 6.96 -6.07 13.73
N HIS A 319 8.09 -5.36 13.90
CA HIS A 319 8.11 -4.14 14.72
C HIS A 319 7.09 -3.13 14.24
N ARG A 320 6.95 -2.99 12.92
CA ARG A 320 6.03 -2.00 12.37
C ARG A 320 4.57 -2.40 12.52
N LEU A 321 4.25 -3.69 12.42
CA LEU A 321 2.93 -4.21 12.75
C LEU A 321 2.58 -4.03 14.22
N ILE A 322 3.55 -4.17 15.14
CA ILE A 322 3.36 -3.85 16.56
C ILE A 322 3.07 -2.35 16.78
N ASP A 323 3.66 -1.46 15.99
CA ASP A 323 3.35 -0.02 16.06
C ASP A 323 1.94 0.29 15.56
N LEU A 324 1.55 -0.33 14.43
CA LEU A 324 0.29 -0.05 13.75
C LEU A 324 -0.92 -0.73 14.42
N LYS A 325 -0.73 -1.94 14.95
CA LYS A 325 -1.76 -2.71 15.66
C LYS A 325 -1.43 -2.70 17.16
N THR A 326 -2.38 -2.25 17.97
CA THR A 326 -2.22 -2.18 19.45
C THR A 326 -1.92 -3.54 20.10
N LYS A 327 -2.35 -4.65 19.49
CA LYS A 327 -1.98 -6.02 19.84
C LYS A 327 -1.81 -6.84 18.55
N TYR A 328 -0.57 -7.23 18.23
CA TYR A 328 -0.27 -8.10 17.10
C TYR A 328 0.61 -9.27 17.54
N VAL A 329 0.13 -10.49 17.29
CA VAL A 329 0.84 -11.73 17.58
C VAL A 329 0.61 -12.67 16.41
N ASP A 330 1.69 -13.13 15.82
CA ASP A 330 1.71 -14.13 14.77
C ASP A 330 2.73 -15.21 15.15
N LYS A 331 2.23 -16.29 15.75
CA LYS A 331 3.06 -17.36 16.33
C LYS A 331 3.83 -18.12 15.25
N GLU A 332 3.20 -18.35 14.09
CA GLU A 332 3.80 -19.09 12.99
C GLU A 332 5.02 -18.35 12.41
N VAL A 333 4.89 -17.04 12.22
CA VAL A 333 6.02 -16.20 11.75
C VAL A 333 7.14 -16.15 12.79
N LEU A 334 6.83 -16.01 14.08
CA LEU A 334 7.83 -16.02 15.14
C LEU A 334 8.57 -17.36 15.25
N GLN A 335 7.85 -18.48 15.14
CA GLN A 335 8.46 -19.82 15.08
C GLN A 335 9.41 -19.93 13.88
N ARG A 336 8.96 -19.47 12.72
CA ARG A 336 9.79 -19.48 11.50
C ARG A 336 11.01 -18.59 11.63
N LEU A 337 10.90 -17.43 12.27
CA LEU A 337 12.01 -16.54 12.57
C LEU A 337 13.08 -17.23 13.43
N VAL A 338 12.67 -17.89 14.52
CA VAL A 338 13.59 -18.65 15.40
C VAL A 338 14.26 -19.79 14.64
N HIS A 339 13.50 -20.52 13.81
CA HIS A 339 14.03 -21.59 12.99
C HIS A 339 15.06 -21.10 11.96
N LEU A 340 14.76 -20.05 11.20
CA LEU A 340 15.69 -19.44 10.23
C LEU A 340 16.99 -18.94 10.88
N LEU A 341 16.89 -18.40 12.11
CA LEU A 341 18.06 -18.00 12.89
C LEU A 341 18.89 -19.18 13.38
N SER A 342 18.26 -20.33 13.62
CA SER A 342 18.93 -21.55 14.07
C SER A 342 19.78 -22.21 12.97
N GLU A 343 19.36 -22.09 11.71
CA GLU A 343 20.06 -22.62 10.54
C GLU A 343 21.26 -21.73 10.14
N ASN A 344 21.14 -20.41 10.28
CA ASN A 344 22.12 -19.43 9.76
C ASN A 344 23.22 -18.99 10.75
N LYS A 345 23.70 -19.87 11.65
CA LYS A 345 24.60 -19.50 12.78
C LYS A 345 25.98 -18.95 12.41
N GLN A 346 26.43 -19.01 11.16
CA GLN A 346 27.86 -18.85 10.79
C GLN A 346 28.25 -17.49 10.19
N ASN A 347 27.34 -16.51 10.13
CA ASN A 347 27.63 -15.21 9.49
C ASN A 347 27.96 -14.12 10.52
N GLU A 348 28.91 -13.22 10.25
CA GLU A 348 29.17 -12.04 11.10
C GLU A 348 27.90 -11.19 11.30
N ILE A 349 27.09 -11.11 10.24
CA ILE A 349 25.78 -10.44 10.20
C ILE A 349 24.79 -11.07 11.20
N TRP A 350 24.94 -12.37 11.51
CA TRP A 350 24.05 -13.09 12.42
C TRP A 350 24.00 -12.45 13.80
N THR A 351 25.14 -11.99 14.34
CA THR A 351 25.17 -11.36 15.68
C THR A 351 24.29 -10.10 15.76
N LYS A 352 24.30 -9.28 14.71
CA LYS A 352 23.48 -8.07 14.60
C LYS A 352 22.00 -8.41 14.45
N ILE A 353 21.68 -9.37 13.57
CA ILE A 353 20.28 -9.82 13.37
C ILE A 353 19.74 -10.47 14.65
N TYR A 354 20.57 -11.25 15.32
CA TYR A 354 20.27 -11.89 16.60
C TYR A 354 19.97 -10.87 17.70
N GLN A 355 20.75 -9.79 17.80
CA GLN A 355 20.47 -8.70 18.74
C GLN A 355 19.12 -8.04 18.44
N LYS A 356 18.84 -7.73 17.17
CA LYS A 356 17.55 -7.16 16.75
C LYS A 356 16.37 -8.11 17.06
N SER A 357 16.54 -9.42 16.90
CA SER A 357 15.47 -10.37 17.24
C SER A 357 15.24 -10.47 18.75
N LEU A 358 16.29 -10.39 19.58
CA LEU A 358 16.14 -10.28 21.04
C LEU A 358 15.36 -9.01 21.44
N GLU A 359 15.63 -7.88 20.79
CA GLU A 359 14.88 -6.63 20.99
C GLU A 359 13.41 -6.79 20.60
N LEU A 360 13.13 -7.45 19.48
CA LEU A 360 11.76 -7.77 19.04
C LEU A 360 11.01 -8.59 20.08
N PHE A 361 11.59 -9.71 20.54
CA PHE A 361 10.95 -10.55 21.56
C PHE A 361 10.83 -9.85 22.91
N GLY A 362 11.80 -9.02 23.31
CA GLY A 362 11.71 -8.19 24.51
C GLY A 362 10.55 -7.19 24.43
N ARG A 363 10.38 -6.54 23.27
CA ARG A 363 9.26 -5.63 23.02
C ARG A 363 7.93 -6.38 23.01
N LEU A 364 7.86 -7.51 22.32
CA LEU A 364 6.65 -8.34 22.21
C LEU A 364 6.18 -8.84 23.58
N THR A 365 7.08 -9.39 24.38
CA THR A 365 6.76 -9.93 25.72
C THR A 365 6.37 -8.86 26.73
N SER A 366 6.79 -7.60 26.51
CA SER A 366 6.34 -6.46 27.32
C SER A 366 4.87 -6.10 27.08
N GLN A 367 4.38 -6.29 25.85
CA GLN A 367 2.99 -6.03 25.48
C GLN A 367 2.10 -7.25 25.73
N VAL A 368 2.62 -8.44 25.45
CA VAL A 368 1.94 -9.72 25.57
C VAL A 368 2.62 -10.53 26.66
N THR A 369 2.26 -10.24 27.91
CA THR A 369 2.80 -10.92 29.08
C THR A 369 2.26 -12.34 29.25
N ASN A 370 1.17 -12.64 28.54
CA ASN A 370 0.27 -13.71 28.86
C ASN A 370 0.51 -14.98 28.02
N ASP A 371 1.16 -14.91 26.87
CA ASP A 371 1.22 -16.05 25.96
C ASP A 371 2.41 -16.98 26.28
N ALA A 372 2.13 -18.26 26.57
CA ALA A 372 3.17 -19.22 26.96
C ALA A 372 4.16 -19.53 25.81
N ASP A 373 3.65 -19.68 24.59
CA ASP A 373 4.44 -20.04 23.41
C ASP A 373 5.45 -18.94 23.06
N ILE A 374 5.10 -17.66 23.27
CA ILE A 374 6.00 -16.54 22.99
C ILE A 374 7.19 -16.54 23.95
N TRP A 375 6.94 -16.80 25.24
CA TRP A 375 8.01 -16.91 26.23
C TRP A 375 8.89 -18.14 25.98
N GLU A 376 8.31 -19.23 25.50
CA GLU A 376 9.08 -20.40 25.08
C GLU A 376 9.99 -20.08 23.89
N LEU A 377 9.45 -19.46 22.83
CA LEU A 377 10.22 -19.06 21.66
C LEU A 377 11.32 -18.04 22.01
N TYR A 378 11.06 -17.15 22.97
CA TYR A 378 12.07 -16.22 23.45
C TYR A 378 13.22 -16.96 24.16
N SER A 379 12.90 -17.97 24.96
CA SER A 379 13.92 -18.83 25.57
C SER A 379 14.72 -19.61 24.51
N ASP A 380 14.04 -20.18 23.52
CA ASP A 380 14.70 -20.92 22.44
C ASP A 380 15.65 -20.04 21.64
N LEU A 381 15.25 -18.79 21.39
CA LEU A 381 16.12 -17.77 20.81
C LEU A 381 17.34 -17.49 21.70
N CYS A 382 17.17 -17.35 23.01
CA CYS A 382 18.29 -17.14 23.93
C CYS A 382 19.25 -18.34 23.98
N HIS A 383 18.75 -19.57 23.80
CA HIS A 383 19.58 -20.79 23.72
C HIS A 383 20.40 -20.91 22.43
N LEU A 384 20.09 -20.15 21.37
CA LEU A 384 20.85 -20.24 20.12
C LEU A 384 22.33 -19.83 20.29
N LYS A 385 22.59 -18.88 21.20
CA LYS A 385 23.94 -18.38 21.55
C LYS A 385 24.57 -19.28 22.63
N LYS A 386 25.11 -20.43 22.21
CA LYS A 386 25.71 -21.43 23.12
C LYS A 386 27.04 -20.98 23.76
N ASP A 387 27.71 -20.00 23.19
CA ASP A 387 29.06 -19.58 23.62
C ASP A 387 29.04 -18.68 24.87
N ASP A 388 27.86 -18.21 25.31
CA ASP A 388 27.73 -17.31 26.44
C ASP A 388 27.52 -18.10 27.75
N THR A 389 28.59 -18.32 28.51
CA THR A 389 28.58 -19.03 29.80
C THR A 389 28.26 -18.11 30.98
N SER A 390 27.70 -16.92 30.72
CA SER A 390 27.36 -15.96 31.78
C SER A 390 26.20 -16.46 32.64
N VAL A 391 26.38 -16.40 33.97
CA VAL A 391 25.33 -16.77 34.94
C VAL A 391 24.06 -15.94 34.71
N ASP A 392 24.21 -14.65 34.45
CA ASP A 392 23.07 -13.75 34.21
C ASP A 392 22.28 -14.14 32.97
N TRP A 393 22.97 -14.65 31.94
CA TRP A 393 22.34 -15.11 30.71
C TRP A 393 21.55 -16.40 30.93
N HIS A 394 22.15 -17.38 31.63
CA HIS A 394 21.46 -18.61 32.01
C HIS A 394 20.27 -18.35 32.95
N MET A 395 20.40 -17.40 33.90
CA MET A 395 19.26 -16.97 34.72
C MET A 395 18.13 -16.37 33.89
N LYS A 396 18.45 -15.53 32.89
CA LYS A 396 17.46 -14.92 32.02
C LYS A 396 16.66 -15.97 31.24
N ILE A 397 17.35 -16.98 30.69
CA ILE A 397 16.73 -18.12 30.01
C ILE A 397 15.74 -18.85 30.94
N LEU A 398 16.20 -19.21 32.14
CA LEU A 398 15.39 -19.92 33.12
C LEU A 398 14.17 -19.09 33.58
N GLN A 399 14.34 -17.78 33.76
CA GLN A 399 13.23 -16.87 34.08
C GLN A 399 12.20 -16.79 32.95
N GLN A 400 12.63 -16.79 31.69
CA GLN A 400 11.72 -16.80 30.52
C GLN A 400 10.93 -18.12 30.46
N LEU A 401 11.59 -19.27 30.61
CA LEU A 401 10.92 -20.58 30.66
C LEU A 401 9.98 -20.69 31.86
N GLN A 402 10.38 -20.19 33.02
CA GLN A 402 9.52 -20.18 34.21
C GLN A 402 8.26 -19.33 33.99
N ARG A 403 8.38 -18.19 33.27
CA ARG A 403 7.23 -17.38 32.86
C ARG A 403 6.34 -18.11 31.85
N SER A 404 6.92 -18.76 30.83
CA SER A 404 6.18 -19.61 29.88
C SER A 404 5.36 -20.67 30.61
N HIS A 405 6.00 -21.44 31.49
CA HIS A 405 5.35 -22.44 32.33
C HIS A 405 4.25 -21.85 33.21
N ARG A 406 4.50 -20.70 33.86
CA ARG A 406 3.50 -20.03 34.70
C ARG A 406 2.30 -19.58 33.87
N CYS A 407 2.50 -19.06 32.67
CA CYS A 407 1.42 -18.69 31.75
C CYS A 407 0.58 -19.92 31.37
N ALA A 408 1.22 -21.03 31.02
CA ALA A 408 0.55 -22.29 30.68
C ALA A 408 -0.28 -22.84 31.86
N VAL A 409 0.22 -22.77 33.10
CA VAL A 409 -0.51 -23.27 34.28
C VAL A 409 -1.62 -22.31 34.75
N SER A 410 -1.44 -20.99 34.58
CA SER A 410 -2.35 -19.98 35.14
C SER A 410 -3.51 -19.58 34.23
N GLN A 411 -3.37 -19.67 32.91
CA GLN A 411 -4.37 -19.13 31.96
C GLN A 411 -5.39 -20.12 31.47
N THR A 412 -5.09 -21.41 31.52
CA THR A 412 -6.05 -22.47 31.26
C THR A 412 -6.64 -22.93 32.58
N PRO A 413 -7.76 -22.32 33.06
CA PRO A 413 -8.48 -22.87 34.20
C PRO A 413 -8.83 -24.31 33.85
N SER A 414 -8.45 -25.25 34.71
CA SER A 414 -8.56 -26.70 34.49
C SER A 414 -7.76 -27.27 33.30
N TRP A 415 -6.52 -26.81 33.08
CA TRP A 415 -5.56 -27.44 32.14
C TRP A 415 -5.37 -28.96 32.34
N GLU A 416 -5.74 -29.45 33.52
CA GLU A 416 -5.74 -30.86 33.91
C GLU A 416 -6.94 -31.66 33.35
N SER A 417 -7.82 -31.05 32.56
CA SER A 417 -9.03 -31.70 32.00
C SER A 417 -8.87 -32.17 30.56
N GLU A 418 -7.98 -31.55 29.80
CA GLU A 418 -7.77 -31.84 28.38
C GLU A 418 -6.37 -32.43 28.16
N ILE A 419 -6.30 -33.55 27.42
CA ILE A 419 -5.05 -34.29 27.22
C ILE A 419 -3.99 -33.43 26.51
N ASN A 420 -4.40 -32.59 25.55
CA ASN A 420 -3.48 -31.73 24.80
C ASN A 420 -2.87 -30.63 25.69
N THR A 421 -3.64 -30.02 26.59
CA THR A 421 -3.11 -29.01 27.52
C THR A 421 -2.19 -29.65 28.55
N ILE A 422 -2.47 -30.89 28.99
CA ILE A 422 -1.56 -31.66 29.86
C ILE A 422 -0.23 -31.94 29.15
N LYS A 423 -0.26 -32.38 27.89
CA LYS A 423 0.97 -32.58 27.09
C LYS A 423 1.78 -31.29 26.94
N ASN A 424 1.14 -30.16 26.67
CA ASN A 424 1.83 -28.87 26.55
C ASN A 424 2.46 -28.43 27.89
N VAL A 425 1.75 -28.58 29.01
CA VAL A 425 2.29 -28.27 30.33
C VAL A 425 3.44 -29.23 30.68
N LEU A 426 3.31 -30.53 30.41
CA LEU A 426 4.36 -31.53 30.67
C LEU A 426 5.62 -31.30 29.84
N THR A 427 5.49 -31.02 28.54
CA THR A 427 6.64 -30.73 27.67
C THR A 427 7.39 -29.48 28.13
N LEU A 428 6.69 -28.38 28.46
CA LEU A 428 7.29 -27.18 29.03
C LEU A 428 7.95 -27.45 30.39
N SER A 429 7.30 -28.24 31.24
CA SER A 429 7.81 -28.57 32.57
C SER A 429 9.07 -29.45 32.49
N ASN A 430 9.10 -30.42 31.57
CA ASN A 430 10.27 -31.25 31.30
C ASN A 430 11.42 -30.41 30.74
N LYS A 431 11.16 -29.52 29.77
CA LYS A 431 12.16 -28.60 29.21
C LYS A 431 12.74 -27.66 30.28
N LEU A 432 11.91 -27.14 31.18
CA LEU A 432 12.33 -26.34 32.34
C LEU A 432 13.20 -27.17 33.30
N ALA A 433 12.81 -28.41 33.60
CA ALA A 433 13.54 -29.30 34.50
C ALA A 433 14.90 -29.71 33.94
N THR A 434 14.99 -30.10 32.67
CA THR A 434 16.27 -30.48 32.04
C THR A 434 17.22 -29.30 31.97
N ASN A 435 16.73 -28.12 31.56
CA ASN A 435 17.57 -26.93 31.42
C ASN A 435 18.05 -26.41 32.79
N THR A 436 17.23 -26.52 33.84
CA THR A 436 17.68 -26.18 35.19
C THR A 436 18.76 -27.12 35.70
N ILE A 437 18.63 -28.43 35.45
CA ILE A 437 19.64 -29.42 35.85
C ILE A 437 20.98 -29.16 35.15
N GLU A 438 20.95 -29.01 33.83
CA GLU A 438 22.15 -28.78 33.02
C GLU A 438 22.89 -27.53 33.48
N LYS A 439 22.17 -26.42 33.71
CA LYS A 439 22.77 -25.13 34.11
C LYS A 439 23.12 -25.02 35.59
N PHE A 440 22.48 -25.80 36.46
CA PHE A 440 22.88 -25.88 37.86
C PHE A 440 24.26 -26.53 38.04
N GLY A 441 24.61 -27.51 37.19
CA GLY A 441 25.94 -28.12 37.19
C GLY A 441 27.06 -27.12 36.87
N GLU A 442 26.79 -26.08 36.08
CA GLU A 442 27.77 -25.07 35.68
C GLU A 442 27.93 -23.93 36.72
N HIS A 443 26.93 -23.67 37.56
CA HIS A 443 26.82 -22.43 38.37
C HIS A 443 26.42 -22.65 39.83
N SER A 444 26.80 -23.79 40.42
CA SER A 444 26.41 -24.20 41.78
C SER A 444 26.83 -23.24 42.91
N GLU A 445 27.73 -22.28 42.65
CA GLU A 445 28.25 -21.35 43.66
C GLU A 445 27.40 -20.07 43.84
N ASN A 446 26.56 -19.70 42.88
CA ASN A 446 25.82 -18.42 42.93
C ASN A 446 24.49 -18.55 43.71
N GLU A 447 24.35 -17.77 44.77
CA GLU A 447 23.20 -17.79 45.68
C GLU A 447 21.88 -17.36 45.01
N SER A 448 21.94 -16.36 44.11
CA SER A 448 20.76 -15.90 43.35
C SER A 448 20.24 -16.97 42.37
N PHE A 449 21.16 -17.75 41.79
CA PHE A 449 20.83 -18.88 40.91
C PHE A 449 20.17 -20.01 41.69
N LYS A 450 20.66 -20.32 42.91
CA LYS A 450 20.04 -21.30 43.81
C LYS A 450 18.60 -20.91 44.19
N GLN A 451 18.36 -19.64 44.49
CA GLN A 451 17.01 -19.14 44.80
C GLN A 451 16.05 -19.32 43.62
N LEU A 452 16.50 -19.03 42.39
CA LEU A 452 15.72 -19.26 41.17
C LEU A 452 15.39 -20.75 41.00
N CYS A 453 16.37 -21.64 41.16
CA CYS A 453 16.18 -23.09 41.09
C CYS A 453 15.19 -23.59 42.15
N HIS A 454 15.22 -23.05 43.37
CA HIS A 454 14.25 -23.38 44.41
C HIS A 454 12.83 -22.98 44.00
N SER A 455 12.66 -21.79 43.41
CA SER A 455 11.37 -21.32 42.92
C SER A 455 10.82 -22.19 41.77
N ILE A 456 11.70 -22.62 40.86
CA ILE A 456 11.36 -23.52 39.75
C ILE A 456 10.93 -24.89 40.29
N ARG A 457 11.67 -25.45 41.24
CA ARG A 457 11.32 -26.70 41.92
C ARG A 457 9.95 -26.65 42.56
N LEU A 458 9.60 -25.56 43.24
CA LEU A 458 8.27 -25.38 43.83
C LEU A 458 7.17 -25.34 42.75
N ALA A 459 7.42 -24.66 41.63
CA ALA A 459 6.50 -24.62 40.50
C ALA A 459 6.27 -26.01 39.88
N LEU A 460 7.35 -26.76 39.62
CA LEU A 460 7.29 -28.12 39.10
C LEU A 460 6.58 -29.09 40.07
N ASN A 461 6.86 -28.99 41.37
CA ASN A 461 6.18 -29.78 42.40
C ASN A 461 4.67 -29.51 42.46
N SER A 462 4.25 -28.27 42.20
CA SER A 462 2.82 -27.95 42.15
C SER A 462 2.10 -28.62 40.98
N VAL A 463 2.79 -28.85 39.87
CA VAL A 463 2.26 -29.55 38.69
C VAL A 463 2.18 -31.05 38.95
N THR A 464 3.24 -31.67 39.50
CA THR A 464 3.22 -33.10 39.81
C THR A 464 2.18 -33.48 40.85
N THR A 465 2.06 -32.69 41.92
CA THR A 465 1.06 -32.94 42.97
C THR A 465 -0.36 -32.88 42.43
N ARG A 466 -0.67 -31.91 41.55
CA ARG A 466 -1.98 -31.81 40.89
C ARG A 466 -2.25 -32.94 39.92
N LEU A 467 -1.25 -33.36 39.14
CA LEU A 467 -1.36 -34.53 38.27
C LEU A 467 -1.62 -35.82 39.07
N LYS A 468 -0.93 -36.03 40.19
CA LYS A 468 -1.17 -37.18 41.09
C LYS A 468 -2.58 -37.19 41.66
N GLN A 469 -3.05 -36.04 42.16
CA GLN A 469 -4.40 -35.91 42.73
C GLN A 469 -5.53 -36.28 41.74
N LYS A 470 -5.33 -36.05 40.44
CA LYS A 470 -6.33 -36.37 39.41
C LYS A 470 -6.16 -37.72 38.74
N TYR A 471 -4.93 -38.20 38.60
CA TYR A 471 -4.62 -39.42 37.85
C TYR A 471 -4.29 -40.63 38.74
N ASP A 472 -4.56 -40.56 40.05
CA ASP A 472 -4.36 -41.70 40.94
C ASP A 472 -5.25 -42.91 40.53
N SER A 473 -4.57 -43.93 40.01
CA SER A 473 -4.88 -45.36 40.03
C SER A 473 -5.94 -45.98 39.10
N SER A 474 -6.70 -45.24 38.26
CA SER A 474 -7.75 -45.89 37.44
C SER A 474 -7.95 -45.47 35.97
N LEU A 475 -7.20 -44.48 35.44
CA LEU A 475 -7.38 -43.97 34.06
C LEU A 475 -6.08 -43.94 33.22
N MET A 476 -5.05 -44.69 33.64
CA MET A 476 -3.73 -44.82 32.98
C MET A 476 -3.75 -45.52 31.60
N THR A 477 -4.89 -45.62 30.92
CA THR A 477 -5.08 -46.53 29.78
C THR A 477 -5.00 -45.89 28.39
N THR A 478 -4.71 -44.58 28.25
CA THR A 478 -4.85 -43.94 26.93
C THR A 478 -3.60 -43.31 26.30
N ASP A 479 -2.45 -43.15 26.98
CA ASP A 479 -1.25 -42.61 26.31
C ASP A 479 0.09 -42.95 27.02
N GLU A 480 0.83 -43.94 26.51
CA GLU A 480 2.13 -44.38 27.06
C GLU A 480 3.15 -43.21 27.15
N LYS A 481 3.15 -42.33 26.15
CA LYS A 481 4.09 -41.20 26.07
C LYS A 481 3.92 -40.18 27.19
N MET A 482 2.68 -40.00 27.65
CA MET A 482 2.37 -39.08 28.75
C MET A 482 2.86 -39.63 30.10
N ILE A 483 2.82 -40.96 30.27
CA ILE A 483 3.33 -41.64 31.47
C ILE A 483 4.86 -41.50 31.53
N ASP A 484 5.53 -41.72 30.40
CA ASP A 484 6.98 -41.51 30.29
C ASP A 484 7.38 -40.06 30.62
N ASP A 485 6.64 -39.08 30.09
CA ASP A 485 6.89 -37.66 30.37
C ASP A 485 6.71 -37.31 31.86
N ILE A 486 5.72 -37.90 32.54
CA ILE A 486 5.50 -37.72 33.98
C ILE A 486 6.63 -38.36 34.78
N GLN A 487 7.01 -39.60 34.47
CA GLN A 487 8.12 -40.30 35.15
C GLN A 487 9.45 -39.57 34.96
N HIS A 488 9.70 -39.07 33.75
CA HIS A 488 10.88 -38.25 33.44
C HIS A 488 10.91 -36.98 34.30
N LEU A 489 9.77 -36.32 34.44
CA LEU A 489 9.66 -35.11 35.25
C LEU A 489 9.90 -35.39 36.74
N GLU A 490 9.35 -36.49 37.26
CA GLU A 490 9.59 -36.92 38.65
C GLU A 490 11.06 -37.23 38.93
N LYS A 491 11.72 -37.91 37.99
CA LYS A 491 13.16 -38.19 38.06
C LYS A 491 14.00 -36.90 38.00
N SER A 492 13.61 -35.96 37.16
CA SER A 492 14.28 -34.66 37.07
C SER A 492 14.09 -33.84 38.35
N LEU A 493 12.90 -33.89 38.95
CA LEU A 493 12.60 -33.26 40.24
C LEU A 493 13.42 -33.85 41.39
N SER A 494 13.57 -35.19 41.45
CA SER A 494 14.38 -35.84 42.48
C SER A 494 15.86 -35.48 42.35
N GLN A 495 16.38 -35.43 41.11
CA GLN A 495 17.73 -34.94 40.83
C GLN A 495 17.92 -33.47 41.26
N LEU A 496 16.98 -32.59 40.93
CA LEU A 496 17.01 -31.18 41.37
C LEU A 496 16.98 -31.04 42.89
N THR A 497 16.18 -31.84 43.61
CA THR A 497 16.16 -31.82 45.07
C THR A 497 17.48 -32.26 45.67
N ASP A 498 18.08 -33.33 45.14
CA ASP A 498 19.35 -33.85 45.64
C ASP A 498 20.49 -32.86 45.44
N MET A 499 20.52 -32.19 44.28
CA MET A 499 21.53 -31.16 43.98
C MET A 499 21.42 -29.92 44.86
N LEU A 500 20.20 -29.49 45.19
CA LEU A 500 19.95 -28.34 46.08
C LEU A 500 20.17 -28.65 47.56
N LEU A 501 20.19 -29.92 47.96
CA LEU A 501 20.48 -30.35 49.34
C LEU A 501 21.97 -30.57 49.59
N LYS A 502 22.73 -30.90 48.54
CA LYS A 502 24.19 -31.20 48.64
C LYS A 502 25.09 -29.96 48.57
N ASN A 503 24.59 -28.84 48.05
CA ASN A 503 25.31 -27.58 47.83
C ASN A 503 24.54 -26.41 48.43
#